data_AF-A0A7Y8BR76-F1
#
_entry.id   AF-A0A7Y8BR76-F1
#
_cell.length_a   1.000
_cell.length_b   1.000
_cell.length_c   1.000
_cell.angle_alpha   90.00
_cell.angle_beta   90.00
_cell.angle_gamma   90.00
#
_symmetry.space_group_name_H-M   'P 1'
#
loop_
_entity.id
_entity.type
_entity.pdbx_description
1 polymer ?
#
loop_
_entity_poly.entity_id
_entity_poly.type
_entity_poly.pdbx_seq_one_letter_code
_entity_poly.pdbx_strand_id
1 'polypeptide(L)'
;MFVSNDLKTALTRSVLISLFSWRRANTDDPIDDDERFGWWGDSFPSVTDDRIGSRLWLLRRVKLTAQTQLDAEFYAREALQWLLDDGHCSAIDIQTERLDAQRLNLRTVLTLASGERLDINPNHSWQVTYAV
;
A
#
# COMPACT_ATOMS: atom_id res chain seq x y z
N MET A 1 -5.96 26.49 -0.91
CA MET A 1 -4.74 26.30 -1.75
C MET A 1 -4.90 24.96 -2.44
N PHE A 2 -4.98 24.94 -3.77
CA PHE A 2 -5.17 23.69 -4.52
C PHE A 2 -3.84 22.95 -4.64
N VAL A 3 -3.84 21.64 -4.46
CA VAL A 3 -2.64 20.82 -4.61
C VAL A 3 -2.35 20.60 -6.09
N SER A 4 -1.07 20.73 -6.50
CA SER A 4 -0.67 20.56 -7.89
C SER A 4 -0.91 19.13 -8.39
N ASN A 5 -1.14 18.99 -9.70
CA ASN A 5 -1.31 17.68 -10.32
C ASN A 5 -0.05 16.79 -10.19
N ASP A 6 1.13 17.41 -10.21
CA ASP A 6 2.40 16.71 -10.04
C ASP A 6 2.51 16.07 -8.66
N LEU A 7 2.11 16.78 -7.59
CA LEU A 7 2.12 16.24 -6.24
C LEU A 7 1.15 15.06 -6.11
N LYS A 8 -0.07 15.18 -6.65
CA LYS A 8 -1.04 14.07 -6.66
C LYS A 8 -0.48 12.85 -7.37
N THR A 9 0.19 13.06 -8.50
CA THR A 9 0.80 11.95 -9.27
C THR A 9 1.96 11.31 -8.51
N ALA A 10 2.80 12.11 -7.84
CA ALA A 10 3.88 11.62 -6.99
C ALA A 10 3.33 10.78 -5.82
N LEU A 11 2.32 11.29 -5.09
CA LEU A 11 1.68 10.56 -3.99
C LEU A 11 1.00 9.27 -4.46
N THR A 12 0.33 9.28 -5.61
CA THR A 12 -0.23 8.07 -6.21
C THR A 12 0.86 7.03 -6.46
N ARG A 13 2.02 7.42 -7.03
CA ARG A 13 3.15 6.50 -7.23
C ARG A 13 3.71 5.98 -5.92
N SER A 14 3.88 6.85 -4.92
CA SER A 14 4.35 6.47 -3.59
C SER A 14 3.44 5.44 -2.93
N VAL A 15 2.12 5.62 -3.02
CA VAL A 15 1.13 4.65 -2.54
C VAL A 15 1.24 3.33 -3.29
N LEU A 16 1.32 3.35 -4.62
CA LEU A 16 1.45 2.13 -5.43
C LEU A 16 2.74 1.38 -5.11
N ILE A 17 3.88 2.07 -4.99
CA ILE A 17 5.17 1.46 -4.61
C ILE A 17 5.07 0.83 -3.22
N SER A 18 4.47 1.54 -2.26
CA SER A 18 4.32 1.06 -0.90
C SER A 18 3.42 -0.17 -0.80
N LEU A 19 2.32 -0.23 -1.57
CA LEU A 19 1.39 -1.36 -1.54
C LEU A 19 1.88 -2.57 -2.35
N PHE A 20 2.56 -2.33 -3.48
CA PHE A 20 2.92 -3.36 -4.45
C PHE A 20 4.40 -3.71 -4.50
N SER A 21 5.21 -3.20 -3.57
CA SER A 21 6.52 -3.75 -3.23
C SER A 21 6.39 -4.70 -2.05
N TRP A 22 7.24 -5.73 -1.98
CA TRP A 22 7.21 -6.68 -0.86
C TRP A 22 7.95 -6.12 0.35
N ARG A 23 7.23 -5.94 1.46
CA ARG A 23 7.88 -5.81 2.78
C ARG A 23 8.19 -7.19 3.32
N ARG A 24 9.35 -7.32 3.97
CA ARG A 24 9.79 -8.58 4.58
C ARG A 24 8.79 -9.01 5.68
N ALA A 25 8.42 -10.29 5.70
CA ALA A 25 7.58 -10.86 6.75
C ALA A 25 8.24 -10.79 8.13
N ASN A 26 7.44 -10.47 9.16
CA ASN A 26 7.82 -10.50 10.56
C ASN A 26 8.02 -11.94 11.06
N THR A 27 8.72 -12.10 12.18
CA THR A 27 9.11 -13.42 12.71
C THR A 27 7.93 -14.35 12.95
N ASP A 28 6.79 -13.78 13.33
CA ASP A 28 5.52 -14.41 13.69
C ASP A 28 4.51 -14.50 12.55
N ASP A 29 4.81 -13.95 11.37
CA ASP A 29 3.93 -14.06 10.21
C ASP A 29 3.85 -15.51 9.70
N PRO A 30 2.65 -15.98 9.31
CA PRO A 30 2.49 -17.30 8.72
C PRO A 30 3.08 -17.29 7.29
N ILE A 31 4.19 -17.99 7.10
CA ILE A 31 4.82 -18.19 5.79
C ILE A 31 4.72 -19.67 5.41
N ASP A 32 4.32 -19.95 4.18
CA ASP A 32 4.22 -21.31 3.64
C ASP A 32 5.62 -21.92 3.37
N ASP A 33 6.59 -21.07 3.03
CA ASP A 33 7.97 -21.42 2.68
C ASP A 33 8.95 -20.67 3.60
N ASP A 34 10.23 -21.04 3.60
CA ASP A 34 11.27 -20.33 4.37
C ASP A 34 11.57 -18.90 3.84
N GLU A 35 10.97 -18.50 2.72
CA GLU A 35 11.15 -17.20 2.09
C GLU A 35 10.29 -16.10 2.74
N ARG A 36 10.96 -15.14 3.39
CA ARG A 36 10.32 -13.97 4.02
C ARG A 36 10.16 -12.78 3.08
N PHE A 37 10.64 -12.89 1.84
CA PHE A 37 10.72 -11.79 0.85
C PHE A 37 11.31 -10.49 1.44
N GLY A 38 11.10 -9.38 0.74
CA GLY A 38 11.54 -8.04 1.18
C GLY A 38 11.93 -7.14 0.02
N TRP A 39 12.03 -5.85 0.30
CA TRP A 39 12.52 -4.86 -0.62
C TRP A 39 14.01 -4.66 -0.38
N TRP A 40 14.81 -4.73 -1.44
CA TRP A 40 16.27 -4.66 -1.31
C TRP A 40 16.75 -3.32 -0.73
N GLY A 41 15.97 -2.24 -0.90
CA GLY A 41 16.25 -0.92 -0.33
C GLY A 41 16.29 -0.87 1.19
N ASP A 42 15.60 -1.80 1.87
CA ASP A 42 15.61 -1.91 3.34
C ASP A 42 16.94 -2.46 3.91
N SER A 43 17.90 -2.84 3.05
CA SER A 43 19.18 -3.42 3.51
C SER A 43 20.10 -2.38 4.13
N PHE A 44 19.96 -1.11 3.76
CA PHE A 44 20.80 -0.01 4.21
C PHE A 44 19.96 1.26 4.44
N PRO A 45 19.00 1.23 5.39
CA PRO A 45 18.07 2.34 5.55
C PRO A 45 18.78 3.52 6.23
N SER A 46 18.46 4.73 5.79
CA SER A 46 18.97 5.97 6.42
C SER A 46 18.34 6.21 7.80
N VAL A 47 17.12 5.72 8.00
CA VAL A 47 16.38 5.75 9.27
C VAL A 47 16.19 4.30 9.75
N THR A 48 16.47 4.02 11.01
CA THR A 48 16.31 2.66 11.56
C THR A 48 14.87 2.18 11.42
N ASP A 49 14.70 0.95 10.92
CA ASP A 49 13.40 0.29 10.72
C ASP A 49 12.49 0.98 9.68
N ASP A 50 13.06 1.86 8.84
CA ASP A 50 12.39 2.35 7.63
C ASP A 50 12.26 1.20 6.63
N ARG A 51 11.02 0.85 6.31
CA ARG A 51 10.65 -0.38 5.59
C ARG A 51 9.57 -0.07 4.58
N ILE A 52 9.94 -0.08 3.29
CA ILE A 52 9.00 0.12 2.20
C ILE A 52 8.40 -1.22 1.77
N GLY A 53 7.15 -1.13 1.30
CA GLY A 53 6.40 -2.26 0.81
C GLY A 53 5.34 -2.70 1.79
N SER A 54 4.58 -3.70 1.37
CA SER A 54 3.50 -4.27 2.15
C SER A 54 3.67 -5.77 2.30
N ARG A 55 3.08 -6.30 3.37
CA ARG A 55 2.91 -7.74 3.62
C ARG A 55 1.65 -8.31 2.96
N LEU A 56 0.96 -7.55 2.11
CA LEU A 56 -0.17 -8.02 1.29
C LEU A 56 0.11 -9.33 0.54
N TRP A 57 1.37 -9.60 0.20
CA TRP A 57 1.77 -10.85 -0.44
C TRP A 57 1.56 -12.10 0.44
N LEU A 58 1.48 -11.97 1.77
CA LEU A 58 1.12 -13.06 2.69
C LEU A 58 -0.30 -13.58 2.45
N LEU A 59 -1.15 -12.76 1.85
CA LEU A 59 -2.54 -13.12 1.52
C LEU A 59 -2.64 -13.90 0.20
N ARG A 60 -1.52 -14.15 -0.48
CA ARG A 60 -1.50 -15.01 -1.66
C ARG A 60 -2.01 -16.40 -1.27
N ARG A 61 -2.92 -16.97 -2.08
CA ARG A 61 -3.46 -18.33 -1.87
C ARG A 61 -4.25 -18.55 -0.57
N VAL A 62 -4.49 -17.49 0.23
CA VAL A 62 -5.37 -17.55 1.40
C VAL A 62 -6.85 -17.48 0.94
N LYS A 63 -7.73 -18.21 1.61
CA LYS A 63 -9.18 -18.12 1.34
C LYS A 63 -9.68 -16.71 1.61
N LEU A 64 -10.57 -16.20 0.77
CA LEU A 64 -11.16 -14.88 0.98
C LEU A 64 -12.24 -14.94 2.08
N THR A 65 -11.85 -14.50 3.28
CA THR A 65 -12.69 -14.45 4.48
C THR A 65 -12.74 -13.01 5.01
N ALA A 66 -13.60 -12.74 6.00
CA ALA A 66 -13.61 -11.45 6.69
C ALA A 66 -12.27 -11.15 7.37
N GLN A 67 -11.59 -12.17 7.92
CA GLN A 67 -10.26 -11.99 8.51
C GLN A 67 -9.24 -11.55 7.45
N THR A 68 -9.23 -12.20 6.28
CA THR A 68 -8.35 -11.84 5.15
C THR A 68 -8.54 -10.39 4.70
N GLN A 69 -9.76 -9.85 4.80
CA GLN A 69 -10.04 -8.44 4.50
C GLN A 69 -9.42 -7.51 5.54
N LEU A 70 -9.60 -7.82 6.82
CA LEU A 70 -8.99 -7.06 7.92
C LEU A 70 -7.46 -7.10 7.85
N ASP A 71 -6.89 -8.25 7.53
CA ASP A 71 -5.44 -8.41 7.34
C ASP A 71 -4.96 -7.55 6.16
N ALA A 72 -5.71 -7.49 5.05
CA ALA A 72 -5.38 -6.64 3.91
C ALA A 72 -5.39 -5.15 4.28
N GLU A 73 -6.39 -4.70 5.02
CA GLU A 73 -6.45 -3.31 5.52
C GLU A 73 -5.31 -3.00 6.49
N PHE A 74 -4.97 -3.95 7.36
CA PHE A 74 -3.87 -3.83 8.31
C PHE A 74 -2.52 -3.72 7.59
N TYR A 75 -2.20 -4.62 6.66
CA TYR A 75 -0.94 -4.59 5.91
C TYR A 75 -0.83 -3.38 4.98
N ALA A 76 -1.94 -2.90 4.43
CA ALA A 76 -1.96 -1.69 3.62
C ALA A 76 -1.75 -0.43 4.48
N ARG A 77 -2.37 -0.36 5.67
CA ARG A 77 -2.17 0.76 6.60
C ARG A 77 -0.74 0.82 7.10
N GLU A 78 -0.15 -0.33 7.48
CA GLU A 78 1.26 -0.43 7.87
C GLU A 78 2.19 0.09 6.77
N ALA A 79 1.97 -0.32 5.52
CA ALA A 79 2.80 0.07 4.39
C ALA A 79 2.73 1.57 4.06
N LEU A 80 1.66 2.26 4.46
CA LEU A 80 1.42 3.66 4.13
C LEU A 80 1.62 4.60 5.31
N GLN A 81 1.91 4.07 6.50
CA GLN A 81 2.08 4.85 7.73
C GLN A 81 3.13 5.95 7.60
N TRP A 82 4.21 5.70 6.85
CA TRP A 82 5.27 6.67 6.61
C TRP A 82 4.77 7.99 5.98
N LEU A 83 3.69 7.96 5.18
CA LEU A 83 3.11 9.17 4.60
C LEU A 83 2.52 10.10 5.67
N LEU A 84 2.05 9.55 6.79
CA LEU A 84 1.59 10.32 7.94
C LEU A 84 2.79 10.80 8.76
N ASP A 85 3.72 9.90 9.04
CA ASP A 85 4.87 10.17 9.90
C ASP A 85 5.77 11.28 9.31
N ASP A 86 5.93 11.30 7.98
CA ASP A 86 6.69 12.32 7.24
C ASP A 86 5.85 13.57 6.91
N GLY A 87 4.56 13.59 7.27
CA GLY A 87 3.67 14.74 7.09
C GLY A 87 3.20 14.99 5.65
N HIS A 88 3.26 13.98 4.77
CA HIS A 88 2.75 14.08 3.40
C HIS A 88 1.21 14.10 3.34
N CYS A 89 0.54 13.48 4.30
CA CYS A 89 -0.90 13.53 4.48
C CYS A 89 -1.26 13.65 5.97
N SER A 90 -2.50 14.05 6.26
CA SER A 90 -3.03 14.18 7.63
C SER A 90 -3.92 13.01 8.04
N ALA A 91 -4.44 12.24 7.07
CA ALA A 91 -5.18 11.01 7.32
C ALA A 91 -5.07 10.04 6.13
N ILE A 92 -5.20 8.75 6.41
CA ILE A 92 -5.24 7.67 5.43
C ILE A 92 -6.43 6.78 5.74
N ASP A 93 -7.36 6.69 4.79
CA ASP A 93 -8.47 5.74 4.83
C ASP A 93 -8.17 4.57 3.89
N ILE A 94 -8.15 3.36 4.44
CA ILE A 94 -8.02 2.11 3.68
C ILE A 94 -9.32 1.36 3.79
N GLN A 95 -9.87 0.96 2.64
CA GLN A 95 -11.11 0.22 2.55
C GLN A 95 -10.92 -0.99 1.65
N THR A 96 -11.44 -2.13 2.09
CA THR A 96 -11.53 -3.30 1.23
C THR A 96 -12.96 -3.56 0.77
N GLU A 97 -13.10 -4.07 -0.46
CA GLU A 97 -14.39 -4.47 -1.02
C GLU A 97 -14.24 -5.85 -1.67
N ARG A 98 -15.02 -6.82 -1.20
CA ARG A 98 -15.11 -8.13 -1.83
C ARG A 98 -16.13 -8.09 -2.95
N LEU A 99 -15.65 -8.25 -4.18
CA LEU A 99 -16.51 -8.32 -5.36
C LEU A 99 -17.12 -9.71 -5.55
N ASP A 100 -16.34 -10.77 -5.31
CA ASP A 100 -16.80 -12.16 -5.47
C ASP A 100 -16.00 -13.13 -4.58
N ALA A 101 -16.06 -14.44 -4.87
CA ALA A 101 -15.35 -15.44 -4.10
C ALA A 101 -13.81 -15.34 -4.18
N GLN A 102 -13.28 -14.70 -5.21
CA GLN A 102 -11.86 -14.71 -5.60
C GLN A 102 -11.24 -13.31 -5.67
N ARG A 103 -12.03 -12.24 -5.73
CA ARG A 103 -11.54 -10.86 -5.87
C ARG A 103 -11.79 -9.99 -4.64
N LEU A 104 -10.70 -9.44 -4.13
CA LEU A 104 -10.68 -8.38 -3.12
C LEU A 104 -10.10 -7.11 -3.74
N ASN A 105 -10.86 -6.02 -3.70
CA ASN A 105 -10.37 -4.69 -4.06
C ASN A 105 -9.86 -3.97 -2.81
N LEU A 106 -8.82 -3.15 -3.00
CA LEU A 106 -8.28 -2.26 -1.98
C LEU A 106 -8.38 -0.82 -2.51
N ARG A 107 -9.06 0.05 -1.77
CA ARG A 107 -9.18 1.48 -2.06
C ARG A 107 -8.43 2.27 -1.00
N THR A 108 -7.62 3.23 -1.44
CA THR A 108 -6.85 4.11 -0.57
C THR A 108 -7.28 5.56 -0.78
N VAL A 109 -7.62 6.27 0.29
CA VAL A 109 -7.92 7.70 0.23
C VAL A 109 -6.98 8.44 1.17
N LEU A 110 -6.20 9.38 0.61
CA LEU A 110 -5.35 10.27 1.40
C LEU A 110 -6.10 11.58 1.66
N THR A 111 -6.04 12.09 2.88
CA THR A 111 -6.40 13.48 3.19
C THR A 111 -5.12 14.30 3.26
N LEU A 112 -4.94 15.24 2.33
CA LEU A 112 -3.75 16.06 2.23
C LEU A 112 -3.74 17.17 3.29
N ALA A 113 -2.59 17.78 3.56
CA ALA A 113 -2.47 18.89 4.51
C ALA A 113 -3.39 20.09 4.18
N SER A 114 -3.77 20.25 2.92
CA SER A 114 -4.75 21.25 2.47
C SER A 114 -6.21 20.92 2.85
N GLY A 115 -6.49 19.71 3.35
CA GLY A 115 -7.83 19.14 3.53
C GLY A 115 -8.41 18.48 2.27
N GLU A 116 -7.72 18.57 1.13
CA GLU A 116 -8.14 17.92 -0.11
C GLU A 116 -8.01 16.39 0.00
N ARG A 117 -9.00 15.65 -0.51
CA ARG A 117 -8.98 14.18 -0.54
C ARG A 117 -8.51 13.67 -1.90
N LEU A 118 -7.48 12.83 -1.89
CA LEU A 118 -6.96 12.13 -3.06
C LEU A 118 -7.39 10.66 -3.00
N ASP A 119 -8.33 10.28 -3.86
CA ASP A 119 -8.79 8.90 -4.00
C ASP A 119 -7.91 8.14 -4.99
N ILE A 120 -7.27 7.08 -4.49
CA ILE A 120 -6.36 6.23 -5.24
C ILE A 120 -7.02 4.86 -5.36
N ASN A 121 -7.62 4.63 -6.53
CA ASN A 121 -8.14 3.33 -6.91
C ASN A 121 -7.17 2.64 -7.90
N PRO A 122 -6.52 1.54 -7.50
CA PRO A 122 -5.50 0.89 -8.32
C PRO A 122 -6.05 0.22 -9.58
N ASN A 123 -7.37 0.09 -9.75
CA ASN A 123 -8.01 -0.58 -10.89
C ASN A 123 -7.51 -0.07 -12.27
N HIS A 124 -6.99 1.15 -12.36
CA HIS A 124 -6.53 1.77 -13.61
C HIS A 124 -5.01 2.10 -13.62
N SER A 125 -4.22 1.58 -12.67
CA SER A 125 -2.84 2.02 -12.42
C SER A 125 -1.81 1.60 -13.49
N TRP A 126 -2.12 0.63 -14.34
CA TRP A 126 -1.27 0.18 -15.44
C TRP A 126 -1.92 0.53 -16.78
N GLN A 127 -1.63 1.72 -17.28
CA GLN A 127 -2.01 2.14 -18.64
C GLN A 127 -0.79 2.76 -19.32
N VAL A 128 -0.42 2.23 -20.50
CA VAL A 128 0.57 2.88 -21.36
C VAL A 128 -0.18 3.93 -22.19
N THR A 129 -0.18 5.18 -21.73
CA THR A 129 -0.86 6.29 -22.43
C THR A 129 -0.03 6.92 -23.55
N TYR A 130 1.24 6.53 -23.69
CA TYR A 130 2.14 6.99 -24.75
C TYR A 130 3.08 5.86 -25.19
N ALA A 131 2.52 4.87 -25.89
CA ALA A 131 3.33 4.03 -26.77
C ALA A 131 3.43 4.77 -28.11
N VAL A 132 4.65 5.18 -28.49
CA VAL A 132 4.94 5.62 -29.86
C VAL A 132 5.16 4.39 -30.73
#